data_AF-A0A442FFH3-F1
#
_entry.id   AF-A0A442FFH3-F1
#
_cell.length_a   1.000
_cell.length_b   1.000
_cell.length_c   1.000
_cell.angle_alpha   90.00
_cell.angle_beta   90.00
_cell.angle_gamma   90.00
#
_symmetry.space_group_name_H-M   'P 1'
#
loop_
_entity.id
_entity.type
_entity.pdbx_description
1 polymer ?
#
loop_
_entity_poly.entity_id
_entity_poly.type
_entity_poly.pdbx_seq_one_letter_code
_entity_poly.pdbx_strand_id
1 'polypeptide(L)' 'MAIFDDEPRKKPRPHEIGQDLSLLSVDELSERIALLRDEIARLEAERAAKSATKSAADALFRRG' A
#
# COMPACT_ATOMS: atom_id res chain seq x y z
N MET A 1 -34.17 9.32 -20.21
CA MET A 1 -34.09 8.72 -18.86
C MET A 1 -32.60 8.54 -18.57
N ALA A 2 -32.06 9.29 -17.61
CA ALA A 2 -30.62 9.26 -17.31
C ALA A 2 -30.27 7.92 -16.69
N ILE A 3 -29.39 7.17 -17.36
CA ILE A 3 -28.72 5.99 -16.83
C ILE A 3 -27.72 6.54 -15.82
N PHE A 4 -28.11 6.57 -14.56
CA PHE A 4 -27.18 6.86 -13.49
C PHE A 4 -26.23 5.68 -13.40
N ASP A 5 -25.00 5.97 -13.81
CA ASP A 5 -23.79 5.17 -13.67
C ASP A 5 -23.67 4.71 -12.22
N ASP A 6 -24.03 3.44 -11.96
CA ASP A 6 -23.86 2.78 -10.67
C ASP A 6 -22.39 2.35 -10.57
N GLU A 7 -21.49 3.34 -10.52
CA GLU A 7 -20.09 3.09 -10.21
C GLU A 7 -20.06 2.43 -8.81
N PRO A 8 -19.41 1.25 -8.66
CA PRO A 8 -19.33 0.59 -7.38
C PRO A 8 -18.68 1.53 -6.38
N ARG A 9 -19.49 2.00 -5.41
CA ARG A 9 -19.02 2.89 -4.34
C ARG A 9 -17.77 2.30 -3.72
N LYS A 10 -16.62 2.91 -4.01
CA LYS A 10 -15.34 2.49 -3.43
C LYS A 10 -15.51 2.53 -1.92
N LYS A 11 -15.32 1.38 -1.27
CA LYS A 11 -15.39 1.29 0.18
C LYS A 11 -14.49 2.40 0.76
N PRO A 12 -14.97 3.19 1.73
CA PRO A 12 -14.17 4.25 2.31
C PRO A 12 -12.87 3.66 2.82
N ARG A 13 -11.76 4.24 2.39
CA ARG A 13 -10.43 3.81 2.83
C ARG A 13 -10.33 4.10 4.34
N PRO A 14 -9.81 3.19 5.16
CA PRO A 14 -9.60 3.46 6.60
C PRO A 14 -8.67 4.66 6.85
N HIS A 15 -7.84 4.99 5.85
CA HIS A 15 -6.85 6.05 5.91
C HIS A 15 -6.52 6.58 4.49
N GLU A 16 -6.20 7.87 4.39
CA GLU A 16 -5.61 8.52 3.22
C GLU A 16 -4.32 9.28 3.56
N ILE A 17 -3.29 9.14 2.71
CA ILE A 17 -2.00 9.80 2.93
C ILE A 17 -2.19 11.33 2.88
N GLY A 18 -1.69 12.01 3.91
CA GLY A 18 -1.77 13.47 4.02
C GLY A 18 -3.15 14.00 4.45
N GLN A 19 -4.07 13.14 4.90
CA GLN A 19 -5.34 13.59 5.46
C GLN A 19 -5.13 14.45 6.72
N ASP A 20 -6.06 15.34 7.00
CA ASP A 20 -6.11 16.05 8.27
C ASP A 20 -6.35 15.06 9.43
N LEU A 21 -5.64 15.30 10.53
CA LEU A 21 -5.65 14.50 11.75
C LEU A 21 -6.33 15.22 12.92
N SER A 22 -6.73 16.48 12.75
CA SER A 22 -7.24 17.35 13.82
C SER A 22 -8.45 16.80 14.59
N LEU A 23 -9.28 15.98 13.92
CA LEU A 23 -10.52 15.41 14.48
C LEU A 23 -10.34 13.98 15.00
N LEU A 24 -9.12 13.44 15.01
CA LEU A 24 -8.87 12.04 15.39
C LEU A 24 -8.48 11.92 16.85
N SER A 25 -9.00 10.88 17.47
CA SER A 25 -8.55 10.41 18.78
C SER A 25 -7.18 9.73 18.71
N VAL A 26 -6.55 9.58 19.87
CA VAL A 26 -5.27 8.87 20.03
C VAL A 26 -5.37 7.40 19.61
N ASP A 27 -6.51 6.77 19.88
CA ASP A 27 -6.73 5.36 19.53
C ASP A 27 -6.90 5.20 18.01
N GLU A 28 -7.66 6.08 17.35
CA GLU A 28 -7.77 6.08 15.88
C GLU A 28 -6.43 6.34 15.19
N LEU A 29 -5.59 7.22 15.75
CA LEU A 29 -4.23 7.43 15.27
C LEU A 29 -3.38 6.16 15.43
N SER A 30 -3.52 5.48 16.56
CA SER A 30 -2.79 4.24 16.84
C SER A 30 -3.18 3.11 15.89
N GLU A 31 -4.47 2.92 15.63
CA GLU A 31 -4.99 1.96 14.65
C GLU A 31 -4.46 2.25 13.25
N ARG A 32 -4.48 3.52 12.82
CA ARG A 32 -3.95 3.91 11.51
C ARG A 32 -2.45 3.69 11.38
N ILE A 33 -1.69 4.00 12.43
CA ILE A 33 -0.24 3.73 12.45
C ILE A 33 0.02 2.23 12.30
N ALA A 34 -0.75 1.37 12.97
CA ALA A 34 -0.62 -0.08 12.83
C ALA A 34 -0.85 -0.53 11.38
N LEU A 35 -1.97 -0.09 10.77
CA LEU A 35 -2.28 -0.41 9.36
C LEU A 35 -1.19 0.03 8.39
N LEU A 36 -0.63 1.22 8.58
CA LEU A 36 0.44 1.74 7.73
C LEU A 36 1.75 0.98 7.92
N ARG A 37 2.07 0.53 9.13
CA ARG A 37 3.27 -0.30 9.39
C ARG A 37 3.17 -1.66 8.73
N ASP A 38 2.00 -2.29 8.78
CA ASP A 38 1.77 -3.56 8.10
C ASP A 38 1.91 -3.40 6.57
N GLU A 39 1.38 -2.30 6.03
CA GLU A 39 1.51 -1.99 4.62
C GLU A 39 2.97 -1.72 4.22
N ILE A 40 3.75 -1.00 5.05
CA ILE A 40 5.19 -0.83 4.84
C ILE A 40 5.86 -2.20 4.79
N ALA A 41 5.64 -3.08 5.77
CA ALA A 41 6.25 -4.40 5.82
C ALA A 41 5.94 -5.24 4.57
N ARG A 42 4.69 -5.20 4.08
CA ARG A 42 4.29 -5.85 2.82
C ARG A 42 5.09 -5.33 1.62
N LEU A 43 5.22 -4.00 1.51
CA LEU A 43 5.98 -3.37 0.42
C LEU A 43 7.47 -3.68 0.50
N GLU A 44 8.05 -3.75 1.70
CA GLU A 44 9.45 -4.11 1.89
C GLU A 44 9.73 -5.56 1.50
N ALA A 45 8.84 -6.49 1.87
CA ALA A 45 8.94 -7.90 1.47
C ALA A 45 8.88 -8.05 -0.05
N GLU A 46 7.93 -7.38 -0.71
CA GLU A 46 7.80 -7.40 -2.16
C GLU A 46 9.02 -6.78 -2.86
N ARG A 47 9.55 -5.66 -2.33
CA ARG A 47 10.79 -5.03 -2.82
C ARG A 47 11.97 -6.00 -2.72
N ALA A 48 12.12 -6.70 -1.61
CA ALA A 48 13.18 -7.68 -1.40
C ALA A 48 13.08 -8.85 -2.41
N ALA A 49 11.87 -9.41 -2.59
CA ALA A 49 11.62 -10.49 -3.54
C ALA A 49 11.97 -10.09 -4.99
N LYS A 50 11.55 -8.89 -5.40
CA LYS A 50 11.87 -8.34 -6.73
C LYS A 50 13.36 -8.05 -6.91
N SER A 51 14.03 -7.53 -5.88
CA SER A 51 15.48 -7.28 -5.95
C SER A 51 16.27 -8.59 -6.08
N ALA A 52 15.89 -9.63 -5.33
CA ALA A 52 16.52 -10.94 -5.42
C ALA A 52 16.37 -11.56 -6.82
N THR A 53 15.18 -11.41 -7.41
CA THR A 53 14.89 -11.87 -8.79
C THR A 53 15.77 -11.13 -9.79
N LYS A 54 15.90 -9.81 -9.67
CA LYS A 54 16.76 -9.00 -10.55
C LYS A 54 18.23 -9.41 -10.44
N SER A 55 18.76 -9.56 -9.22
CA SER A 55 20.15 -9.96 -9.00
C SER A 55 20.45 -11.37 -9.54
N ALA A 56 19.52 -12.31 -9.42
CA ALA A 56 19.65 -13.65 -10.00
C ALA A 56 19.69 -13.61 -11.53
N ALA A 57 18.83 -12.78 -12.15
CA ALA A 57 18.82 -12.58 -13.59
C ALA A 57 20.14 -11.93 -14.08
N ASP A 58 20.59 -10.85 -13.43
CA ASP A 58 21.83 -10.15 -13.79
C ASP A 58 23.07 -11.07 -13.70
N ALA A 59 23.10 -12.00 -12.73
CA ALA A 59 24.17 -12.98 -12.57
C ALA A 59 24.16 -14.06 -13.67
N LEU A 60 22.99 -14.42 -14.20
CA LEU A 60 22.85 -15.35 -15.32
C LEU A 60 23.32 -14.70 -16.63
N PHE A 61 22.95 -13.44 -16.87
CA PHE A 61 23.32 -12.70 -18.09
C PHE A 61 24.81 -12.32 -18.16
N ARG A 62 25.50 -12.17 -17.02
CA ARG A 62 26.95 -11.85 -16.98
C ARG A 62 27.88 -13.06 -17.17
N ARG A 63 27.37 -14.30 -17.15
CA ARG A 63 28.14 -15.52 -17.41
C ARG A 63 27.99 -16.06 -18.83
N GLY A 64 27.24 -15.35 -19.69
CA GLY A 64 27.13 -15.63 -21.12
C GLY A 64 28.21 -14.95 -21.94
#